data_AF-A0A4R9LKS0-F1
#
_entry.id   AF-A0A4R9LKS0-F1
#
_cell.length_a   1.000
_cell.length_b   1.000
_cell.length_c   1.000
_cell.angle_alpha   90.00
_cell.angle_beta   90.00
_cell.angle_gamma   90.00
#
_symmetry.space_group_name_H-M   'P 1'
#
loop_
_entity.id
_entity.type
_entity.pdbx_description
1 polymer ?
#
loop_
_entity_poly.entity_id
_entity_poly.type
_entity_poly.pdbx_seq_one_letter_code
_entity_poly.pdbx_strand_id
1 'polypeptide(L)'
;MGIVDQNFGEAFRSSFREFFGEEGESDWEIYDLISNEELVGNTWMTFTVRNPLAGRALVFRYDTTEHRFYAFLKVQVIPGEEDWNLDQLFKKKGYTELDSAGVISESGEWLFHSLARHYFSIILSFCPRILEPDFVLD
;
A
#
# COMPACT_ATOMS: atom_id res chain seq x y z
N MET A 1 1.63 6.36 -20.01
CA MET A 1 1.90 6.13 -18.58
C MET A 1 2.90 7.20 -18.16
N GLY A 2 2.57 8.04 -17.18
CA GLY A 2 3.47 9.10 -16.73
C GLY A 2 4.69 8.53 -16.02
N ILE A 3 5.80 9.28 -15.97
CA ILE A 3 7.02 8.88 -15.24
C ILE A 3 6.71 8.64 -13.75
N VAL A 4 5.81 9.45 -13.18
CA VAL A 4 5.36 9.31 -11.78
C VAL A 4 4.64 7.97 -11.54
N ASP A 5 3.82 7.54 -12.49
CA ASP A 5 3.04 6.30 -12.40
C ASP A 5 3.94 5.06 -12.31
N GLN A 6 4.96 5.00 -13.18
CA GLN A 6 5.95 3.92 -13.18
C GLN A 6 6.76 3.89 -11.89
N ASN A 7 7.21 5.07 -11.42
CA ASN A 7 7.99 5.18 -10.19
C ASN A 7 7.23 4.70 -8.95
N PHE A 8 5.91 4.93 -8.87
CA PHE A 8 5.11 4.47 -7.73
C PHE A 8 5.02 2.94 -7.68
N GLY A 9 4.54 2.31 -8.76
CA GLY A 9 4.35 0.88 -8.82
C GLY A 9 5.66 0.12 -8.61
N GLU A 10 6.72 0.52 -9.31
CA GLU A 10 8.05 -0.11 -9.19
C GLU A 10 8.65 0.04 -7.79
N ALA A 11 8.48 1.21 -7.15
CA ALA A 11 9.02 1.44 -5.83
C ALA A 11 8.37 0.56 -4.76
N PHE A 12 7.04 0.40 -4.82
CA PHE A 12 6.31 -0.46 -3.90
C PHE A 12 6.61 -1.94 -4.15
N ARG A 13 6.71 -2.36 -5.41
CA ARG A 13 7.10 -3.74 -5.79
C ARG A 13 8.50 -4.09 -5.31
N SER A 14 9.46 -3.19 -5.55
CA SER A 14 10.85 -3.34 -5.09
C SER A 14 10.94 -3.44 -3.57
N SER A 15 10.23 -2.56 -2.85
CA SER A 15 10.21 -2.59 -1.39
C SER A 15 9.50 -3.84 -0.85
N PHE A 16 8.42 -4.28 -1.49
CA PHE A 16 7.76 -5.53 -1.13
C PHE A 16 8.76 -6.70 -1.19
N ARG A 17 9.53 -6.81 -2.28
CA ARG A 17 10.52 -7.88 -2.46
C ARG A 17 11.58 -7.88 -1.35
N GLU A 18 12.03 -6.71 -0.92
CA GLU A 18 13.01 -6.58 0.17
C GLU A 18 12.48 -7.13 1.50
N PHE A 19 11.21 -6.91 1.81
CA PHE A 19 10.61 -7.30 3.08
C PHE A 19 10.00 -8.71 3.07
N PHE A 20 9.51 -9.19 1.93
CA PHE A 20 8.67 -10.39 1.85
C PHE A 20 9.19 -11.47 0.89
N GLY A 21 10.24 -11.19 0.10
CA GLY A 21 10.78 -12.13 -0.89
C GLY A 21 10.13 -12.02 -2.27
N GLU A 22 10.35 -13.01 -3.14
CA GLU A 22 9.84 -12.98 -4.51
C GLU A 22 8.34 -13.26 -4.58
N GLU A 23 7.64 -12.62 -5.52
CA GLU A 23 6.17 -12.71 -5.66
C GLU A 23 5.66 -14.15 -5.81
N GLY A 24 6.49 -15.05 -6.35
CA GLY A 24 6.17 -16.47 -6.58
C GLY A 24 6.43 -17.42 -5.41
N GLU A 25 6.98 -16.95 -4.28
CA GLU A 25 7.32 -17.81 -3.14
C GLU A 25 6.17 -17.98 -2.13
N SER A 26 5.05 -17.26 -2.27
CA SER A 26 3.92 -17.39 -1.33
C SER A 26 2.52 -17.11 -1.90
N ASP A 27 2.30 -17.42 -3.18
CA ASP A 27 1.00 -17.24 -3.88
C ASP A 27 0.42 -15.82 -3.78
N TRP A 28 1.27 -14.81 -3.61
CA TRP A 28 0.84 -13.42 -3.47
C TRP A 28 0.28 -12.87 -4.79
N GLU A 29 -0.89 -12.24 -4.71
CA GLU A 29 -1.43 -11.41 -5.79
C GLU A 29 -0.97 -9.96 -5.57
N ILE A 30 -0.12 -9.46 -6.47
CA ILE A 30 0.42 -8.08 -6.41
C ILE A 30 0.11 -7.33 -7.69
N TYR A 31 -0.66 -6.25 -7.56
CA TYR A 31 -1.07 -5.44 -8.69
C TYR A 31 -1.17 -3.97 -8.33
N ASP A 32 -0.99 -3.12 -9.33
CA ASP A 32 -1.18 -1.68 -9.25
C ASP A 32 -2.29 -1.23 -10.20
N LEU A 33 -3.03 -0.19 -9.78
CA LEU A 33 -4.12 0.40 -10.56
C LEU A 33 -3.97 1.91 -10.54
N ILE A 34 -4.11 2.53 -11.70
CA ILE A 34 -3.95 3.96 -11.88
C ILE A 34 -5.25 4.51 -12.47
N SER A 35 -5.86 5.47 -11.77
CA SER A 35 -7.01 6.20 -12.29
C SER A 35 -6.53 7.43 -13.03
N ASN A 36 -6.57 7.35 -14.37
CA ASN A 36 -6.18 8.41 -15.30
C ASN A 36 -7.41 9.08 -15.95
N GLU A 37 -8.61 8.95 -15.36
CA GLU A 37 -9.81 9.51 -15.98
C GLU A 37 -9.90 11.03 -15.73
N GLU A 38 -9.56 11.80 -16.78
CA GLU A 38 -9.73 13.25 -16.89
C GLU A 38 -11.16 13.75 -16.59
N LEU A 39 -12.15 12.85 -16.47
CA LEU A 39 -13.57 13.15 -16.31
C LEU A 39 -13.99 13.57 -14.91
N VAL A 40 -13.21 13.29 -13.85
CA VAL A 40 -13.64 13.54 -12.44
C VAL A 40 -12.63 14.36 -11.62
N GLY A 41 -11.48 14.76 -12.20
CA GLY A 41 -10.52 15.67 -11.54
C GLY A 41 -9.75 15.08 -10.35
N ASN A 42 -9.99 13.82 -9.99
CA ASN A 42 -9.21 13.08 -9.01
C ASN A 42 -8.38 12.00 -9.71
N THR A 43 -7.07 12.17 -9.67
CA THR A 43 -6.10 11.18 -10.16
C THR A 43 -5.48 10.48 -8.95
N TRP A 44 -5.42 9.15 -9.00
CA TRP A 44 -4.84 8.36 -7.92
C TRP A 44 -4.13 7.13 -8.45
N MET A 45 -3.15 6.66 -7.67
CA MET A 45 -2.43 5.41 -7.89
C MET A 45 -2.65 4.51 -6.69
N THR A 46 -2.89 3.22 -6.92
CA THR A 46 -2.94 2.22 -5.86
C THR A 46 -1.99 1.08 -6.12
N PHE A 47 -1.39 0.56 -5.06
CA PHE A 47 -0.60 -0.67 -5.04
C PHE A 47 -1.25 -1.62 -4.04
N THR A 48 -1.58 -2.82 -4.48
CA THR A 48 -2.31 -3.81 -3.68
C THR A 48 -1.49 -5.07 -3.52
N VAL A 49 -1.44 -5.58 -2.28
CA VAL A 49 -0.87 -6.87 -1.90
C VAL A 49 -1.97 -7.71 -1.30
N ARG A 50 -2.20 -8.90 -1.85
CA ARG A 50 -3.22 -9.83 -1.38
C ARG A 50 -2.67 -11.24 -1.27
N ASN A 51 -2.98 -11.90 -0.16
CA ASN A 51 -2.90 -13.35 -0.08
C ASN A 51 -4.26 -13.91 -0.53
N PRO A 52 -4.35 -14.75 -1.59
CA PRO A 52 -5.61 -15.32 -2.07
C PRO A 52 -6.35 -16.16 -1.01
N LEU A 53 -5.61 -16.72 -0.06
CA LEU A 53 -6.13 -17.49 1.07
C LEU A 53 -6.45 -16.61 2.29
N ALA A 54 -6.28 -15.29 2.19
CA ALA A 54 -6.75 -14.33 3.18
C ALA A 54 -7.98 -13.57 2.65
N GLY A 55 -8.95 -13.34 3.52
CA GLY A 55 -10.09 -12.47 3.26
C GLY A 55 -9.73 -10.99 3.30
N ARG A 56 -8.44 -10.65 3.21
CA ARG A 56 -7.92 -9.29 3.39
C ARG A 56 -6.81 -8.96 2.39
N ALA A 57 -6.71 -7.68 2.04
CA ALA A 57 -5.67 -7.13 1.18
C ALA A 57 -5.11 -5.82 1.75
N LEU A 58 -3.81 -5.61 1.63
CA LEU A 58 -3.19 -4.31 1.90
C LEU A 58 -3.28 -3.45 0.65
N VAL A 59 -3.78 -2.23 0.82
CA VAL A 59 -3.91 -1.26 -0.27
C VAL A 59 -3.19 0.02 0.14
N PHE A 60 -2.19 0.41 -0.65
CA PHE A 60 -1.52 1.69 -0.53
C PHE A 60 -2.02 2.60 -1.65
N ARG A 61 -2.51 3.78 -1.30
CA ARG A 61 -3.00 4.76 -2.27
C ARG A 61 -2.18 6.04 -2.19
N TYR A 62 -1.87 6.60 -3.34
CA TYR A 62 -1.42 7.98 -3.47
C TYR A 62 -2.44 8.78 -4.27
N ASP A 63 -3.03 9.78 -3.62
CA ASP A 63 -3.86 10.78 -4.28
C ASP A 63 -2.96 11.89 -4.80
N THR A 64 -2.90 12.06 -6.13
CA THR A 64 -1.99 13.00 -6.76
C THR A 64 -2.54 14.43 -6.75
N THR A 65 -3.84 14.60 -6.58
CA THR A 65 -4.50 15.92 -6.47
C THR A 65 -4.24 16.51 -5.09
N GLU A 66 -4.40 15.71 -4.03
CA GLU A 66 -4.17 16.15 -2.64
C GLU A 66 -2.72 16.00 -2.19
N HIS A 67 -1.89 15.31 -2.97
CA HIS A 67 -0.55 14.90 -2.59
C HIS A 67 -0.51 14.11 -1.28
N ARG A 68 -1.49 13.22 -1.07
CA ARG A 68 -1.65 12.46 0.18
C ARG A 68 -1.52 10.96 -0.04
N PHE A 69 -0.89 10.32 0.93
CA PHE A 69 -0.73 8.87 0.97
C PHE A 69 -1.62 8.27 2.02
N TYR A 70 -2.14 7.10 1.71
CA TYR A 70 -3.06 6.37 2.57
C TYR A 70 -2.71 4.89 2.56
N ALA A 71 -2.79 4.26 3.73
CA ALA A 71 -2.73 2.81 3.87
C ALA A 71 -4.07 2.26 4.38
N PHE A 72 -4.59 1.28 3.67
CA PHE A 72 -5.85 0.61 4.00
C PHE A 72 -5.64 -0.89 4.14
N LEU A 73 -6.41 -1.48 5.06
CA LEU A 73 -6.71 -2.89 5.06
C LEU A 73 -8.10 -3.06 4.45
N LYS A 74 -8.15 -3.64 3.26
CA LYS A 74 -9.40 -4.02 2.64
C LYS A 74 -9.79 -5.40 3.13
N VAL A 75 -10.94 -5.53 3.79
CA VAL A 75 -11.46 -6.80 4.33
C VAL A 75 -12.72 -7.18 3.59
N GLN A 76 -12.76 -8.39 3.05
CA GLN A 76 -13.93 -8.96 2.41
C GLN A 76 -14.88 -9.46 3.51
N VAL A 77 -16.06 -8.85 3.60
CA VAL A 77 -17.11 -9.19 4.59
C VAL A 77 -18.37 -9.68 3.87
N ILE A 78 -19.28 -10.35 4.56
CA ILE A 78 -20.59 -10.67 3.98
C ILE A 78 -21.66 -9.89 4.74
N PRO A 79 -22.41 -8.97 4.09
CA PRO A 79 -22.36 -8.59 2.67
C PRO A 79 -21.50 -7.33 2.41
N GLY A 80 -20.34 -7.45 1.75
CA GLY A 80 -19.62 -6.30 1.17
C GLY A 80 -18.09 -6.32 1.31
N GLU A 81 -17.50 -5.15 1.18
CA GLU A 81 -16.08 -4.93 1.45
C GLU A 81 -15.96 -3.72 2.38
N GLU A 82 -15.09 -3.81 3.38
CA GLU A 82 -14.79 -2.70 4.27
C GLU A 82 -13.32 -2.29 4.13
N ASP A 83 -13.09 -0.99 3.98
CA ASP A 83 -11.75 -0.40 3.96
C ASP A 83 -11.43 0.18 5.34
N TRP A 84 -10.52 -0.47 6.06
CA TRP A 84 -10.08 -0.03 7.37
C TRP A 84 -8.83 0.84 7.22
N ASN A 85 -8.94 2.13 7.57
CA ASN A 85 -7.81 3.06 7.55
C ASN A 85 -6.74 2.64 8.59
N LEU A 86 -5.54 2.31 8.11
CA LEU A 86 -4.42 1.90 8.97
C LEU A 86 -3.68 3.09 9.57
N ASP A 87 -3.78 4.29 9.00
CA ASP A 87 -3.11 5.48 9.49
C ASP A 87 -3.54 5.82 10.93
N GLN A 88 -4.81 5.57 11.30
CA GLN A 88 -5.26 5.73 12.69
C GLN A 88 -4.59 4.74 13.64
N LEU A 89 -4.37 3.49 13.22
CA LEU A 89 -3.67 2.48 13.99
C LEU A 89 -2.19 2.89 14.16
N PHE A 90 -1.56 3.35 13.09
CA PHE A 90 -0.17 3.81 13.09
C PHE A 90 0.02 5.01 14.03
N LYS A 91 -0.88 6.00 13.96
CA LYS A 91 -0.91 7.15 14.89
C LYS A 91 -0.98 6.73 16.35
N LYS A 92 -1.84 5.77 16.71
CA LYS A 92 -1.91 5.24 18.07
C LYS A 92 -0.64 4.53 18.52
N LYS A 93 0.17 4.03 17.60
CA LYS A 93 1.47 3.39 17.87
C LYS A 93 2.65 4.38 17.88
N GLY A 94 2.37 5.69 17.81
CA GLY A 94 3.38 6.74 17.86
C GLY A 94 3.94 7.13 16.48
N TYR A 95 3.36 6.62 15.39
CA TYR A 95 3.73 7.03 14.04
C TYR A 95 2.92 8.23 13.62
N THR A 96 3.60 9.35 13.41
CA THR A 96 2.97 10.48 12.74
C THR A 96 2.73 10.10 11.30
N GLU A 97 1.53 10.41 10.78
CA GLU A 97 1.31 10.51 9.34
C GLU A 97 2.48 11.34 8.80
N LEU A 98 3.31 10.72 7.95
CA LEU A 98 4.39 11.44 7.32
C LEU A 98 3.74 12.59 6.58
N ASP A 99 4.10 13.83 6.91
CA ASP A 99 3.66 14.98 6.15
C ASP A 99 4.22 14.79 4.74
N SER A 100 3.36 14.27 3.86
CA SER A 100 3.72 13.88 2.52
C SER A 100 4.29 15.08 1.79
N ALA A 101 3.82 16.30 2.06
CA ALA A 101 4.37 17.52 1.46
C ALA A 101 5.84 17.76 1.84
N GLY A 102 6.21 17.52 3.10
CA GLY A 102 7.61 17.63 3.57
C GLY A 102 8.50 16.56 2.93
N VAL A 103 8.07 15.30 2.95
CA VAL A 103 8.80 14.18 2.37
C VAL A 103 8.91 14.30 0.83
N ILE A 104 7.85 14.77 0.16
CA ILE A 104 7.81 15.05 -1.28
C ILE A 104 8.86 16.11 -1.65
N SER A 105 8.99 17.16 -0.85
CA SER A 105 9.92 18.26 -1.13
C SER A 105 11.40 17.88 -0.99
N GLU A 106 11.70 16.89 -0.14
CA GLU A 106 13.08 16.50 0.21
C GLU A 106 13.57 15.23 -0.51
N SER A 107 12.68 14.34 -0.93
CA SER A 107 13.05 12.97 -1.34
C SER A 107 13.20 12.74 -2.84
N GLY A 108 12.72 13.64 -3.69
CA GLY A 108 12.81 13.51 -5.16
C GLY A 108 12.29 12.16 -5.67
N GLU A 109 13.05 11.50 -6.55
CA GLU A 109 12.72 10.17 -7.10
C GLU A 109 12.62 9.05 -6.04
N TRP A 110 13.22 9.23 -4.85
CA TRP A 110 13.24 8.23 -3.78
C TRP A 110 12.04 8.28 -2.85
N LEU A 111 11.09 9.18 -3.09
CA LEU A 111 9.90 9.37 -2.27
C LEU A 111 9.10 8.07 -2.10
N PHE A 112 8.69 7.45 -3.20
CA PHE A 112 7.82 6.27 -3.14
C PHE A 112 8.53 5.07 -2.49
N HIS A 113 9.83 4.93 -2.70
CA HIS A 113 10.63 3.90 -2.01
C HIS A 113 10.68 4.14 -0.51
N SER A 114 10.90 5.38 -0.09
CA SER A 114 10.96 5.73 1.33
C SER A 114 9.62 5.49 2.02
N LEU A 115 8.52 5.84 1.36
CA LEU A 115 7.16 5.61 1.86
C LEU A 115 6.81 4.12 1.91
N ALA A 116 7.09 3.37 0.84
CA ALA A 116 6.83 1.93 0.80
C ALA A 116 7.59 1.22 1.93
N ARG A 117 8.89 1.51 2.09
CA ARG A 117 9.69 0.97 3.20
C ARG A 117 9.14 1.35 4.57
N HIS A 118 8.72 2.60 4.74
CA HIS A 118 8.13 3.07 5.99
C HIS A 118 6.86 2.26 6.34
N TYR A 119 5.92 2.17 5.41
CA TYR A 119 4.68 1.44 5.61
C TYR A 119 4.91 -0.06 5.87
N PHE A 120 5.72 -0.73 5.06
CA PHE A 120 6.01 -2.16 5.26
C PHE A 120 6.73 -2.44 6.59
N SER A 121 7.67 -1.58 6.98
CA SER A 121 8.34 -1.68 8.29
C SER A 121 7.36 -1.57 9.46
N ILE A 122 6.39 -0.65 9.38
CA ILE A 122 5.34 -0.51 10.40
C ILE A 122 4.48 -1.75 10.44
N ILE A 123 4.00 -2.23 9.29
CA ILE A 123 3.13 -3.41 9.22
C ILE A 123 3.81 -4.63 9.86
N LEU A 124 5.08 -4.89 9.51
CA LEU A 124 5.84 -5.98 10.10
C LEU A 124 6.07 -5.82 11.60
N SER A 125 6.21 -4.58 12.07
CA SER A 125 6.47 -4.30 13.49
C SER A 125 5.23 -4.45 14.37
N PHE A 126 4.02 -4.16 13.86
CA PHE A 126 2.80 -4.09 14.69
C PHE A 126 1.69 -5.06 14.30
N CYS A 127 1.58 -5.40 13.03
CA CYS A 127 0.51 -6.24 12.53
C CYS A 127 0.99 -7.21 11.44
N PRO A 128 2.07 -8.00 11.66
CA PRO A 128 2.58 -8.92 10.65
C PRO A 128 1.53 -9.96 10.23
N ARG A 129 0.63 -10.31 11.15
CA ARG A 129 -0.47 -11.28 10.92
C ARG A 129 -1.49 -10.83 9.87
N ILE A 130 -1.52 -9.54 9.52
CA ILE A 130 -2.40 -9.02 8.48
C ILE A 130 -2.09 -9.65 7.10
N LEU A 131 -0.90 -10.23 6.97
CA LEU A 131 -0.39 -10.91 5.79
C LEU A 131 -0.46 -12.45 5.90
N GLU A 132 -0.83 -12.99 7.06
CA GLU A 132 -1.00 -14.44 7.18
C GLU A 132 -2.27 -14.89 6.44
N PRO A 133 -2.27 -16.08 5.81
CA PRO A 133 -3.48 -16.65 5.23
C PRO A 133 -4.51 -16.92 6.33
N ASP A 134 -5.79 -16.75 6.01
CA ASP A 134 -6.89 -17.13 6.92
C ASP A 134 -7.19 -18.63 6.86
N PHE A 135 -6.84 -19.26 5.74
CA PHE A 135 -7.02 -20.69 5.49
C PHE A 135 -5.67 -21.34 5.14
N VAL A 136 -5.38 -22.47 5.79
CA VAL A 136 -4.28 -23.34 5.37
C VAL A 136 -4.89 -24.39 4.45
N LEU A 137 -4.36 -24.52 3.23
CA LEU A 137 -4.69 -25.65 2.36
C LEU A 137 -3.86 -26.84 2.84
N ASP A 138 -4.53 -27.82 3.45
CA ASP A 138 -3.96 -29.15 3.76
C ASP A 138 -3.80 -30.02 2.50
#